data_AF-F4RVW7-F1
#
_entry.id   AF-F4RVW7-F1
#
_cell.length_a   1.000
_cell.length_b   1.000
_cell.length_c   1.000
_cell.angle_alpha   90.00
_cell.angle_beta   90.00
_cell.angle_gamma   90.00
#
_symmetry.space_group_name_H-M   'P 1'
#
loop_
_entity.id
_entity.type
_entity.pdbx_description
1 polymer ?
#
loop_
_entity_poly.entity_id
_entity_poly.type
_entity_poly.pdbx_seq_one_letter_code
_entity_poly.pdbx_strand_id
1 'polypeptide(L)'
;MSNGQKTGSTPLPAVPNSEDPKYGGRASNGLIWIEQLGDELGALVRDYARGGAIVSSKLTPPAKEQSDMIEHVQVFLDQKNQIDAASSIAMICYGINDGVSASRRGATSLSSSAQELISQTELLIQAGIQNVVVLSPPKASGLFPEFNNIIWNGLKSLKAQTPSIQFAYVDFSALYSAINADPQSFGQDFLYARYESAESCLKSATSLDGACQNPDVYLYYIPNHPQKLTHGLMAQWADVVLSNCT
;
A
#
# COMPACT_ATOMS: atom_id res chain seq x y z
N MET A 1 0.70 2.91 -2.99
CA MET A 1 -0.18 3.24 -4.14
C MET A 1 -0.76 4.61 -3.86
N SER A 2 -0.81 5.50 -4.85
CA SER A 2 -1.12 6.93 -4.67
C SER A 2 -2.51 7.26 -5.23
N ASN A 3 -3.26 8.08 -4.52
CA ASN A 3 -4.53 8.66 -4.98
C ASN A 3 -4.35 9.85 -5.95
N GLY A 4 -3.12 10.09 -6.43
CA GLY A 4 -2.78 11.22 -7.29
C GLY A 4 -2.38 12.49 -6.54
N GLN A 5 -2.53 12.53 -5.22
CA GLN A 5 -1.90 13.53 -4.33
C GLN A 5 -0.61 12.97 -3.72
N LYS A 6 0.27 13.89 -3.31
CA LYS A 6 1.68 13.56 -3.00
C LYS A 6 2.25 14.31 -1.78
N THR A 7 1.39 15.06 -1.09
CA THR A 7 1.77 16.02 -0.05
C THR A 7 0.84 15.97 1.16
N GLY A 8 -0.02 14.95 1.28
CA GLY A 8 -0.98 14.86 2.37
C GLY A 8 -2.20 15.80 2.25
N SER A 9 -2.40 16.40 1.07
CA SER A 9 -3.62 17.15 0.74
C SER A 9 -4.81 16.21 0.57
N THR A 10 -6.02 16.77 0.66
CA THR A 10 -7.25 16.06 0.32
C THR A 10 -7.16 15.52 -1.11
N PRO A 11 -7.52 14.25 -1.37
CA PRO A 11 -7.58 13.70 -2.72
C PRO A 11 -8.38 14.61 -3.65
N LEU A 12 -7.84 14.87 -4.85
CA LEU A 12 -8.64 15.45 -5.92
C LEU A 12 -9.72 14.44 -6.34
N PRO A 13 -10.88 14.91 -6.82
CA PRO A 13 -11.91 14.04 -7.38
C PRO A 13 -11.31 13.06 -8.39
N ALA A 14 -11.69 11.79 -8.28
CA ALA A 14 -11.23 10.75 -9.18
C ALA A 14 -12.00 10.86 -10.51
N VAL A 15 -11.49 11.70 -11.43
CA VAL A 15 -12.10 11.93 -12.74
C VAL A 15 -11.43 11.04 -13.79
N PRO A 16 -12.17 10.14 -14.48
CA PRO A 16 -11.60 9.33 -15.55
C PRO A 16 -11.20 10.18 -16.76
N ASN A 17 -10.10 9.79 -17.41
CA ASN A 17 -9.72 10.28 -18.74
C ASN A 17 -9.77 9.10 -19.71
N SER A 18 -10.52 9.21 -20.81
CA SER A 18 -10.67 8.15 -21.80
C SER A 18 -9.38 7.81 -22.55
N GLU A 19 -8.33 8.64 -22.43
CA GLU A 19 -7.01 8.42 -23.06
C GLU A 19 -5.94 7.95 -22.05
N ASP A 20 -6.21 8.02 -20.75
CA ASP A 20 -5.25 7.60 -19.71
C ASP A 20 -5.77 6.34 -19.01
N PRO A 21 -5.00 5.23 -18.99
CA PRO A 21 -5.36 4.07 -18.17
C PRO A 21 -5.45 4.39 -16.67
N LYS A 22 -4.89 5.50 -16.19
CA LYS A 22 -4.95 5.84 -14.77
C LYS A 22 -6.23 6.62 -14.43
N TYR A 23 -7.15 5.97 -13.71
CA TYR A 23 -8.41 6.59 -13.29
C TYR A 23 -8.15 7.79 -12.37
N GLY A 24 -8.30 9.03 -12.87
CA GLY A 24 -7.97 10.24 -12.11
C GLY A 24 -6.54 10.24 -11.56
N GLY A 25 -5.59 9.64 -12.29
CA GLY A 25 -4.18 9.52 -11.86
C GLY A 25 -3.88 8.35 -10.91
N ARG A 26 -4.88 7.57 -10.47
CA ARG A 26 -4.68 6.34 -9.70
C ARG A 26 -4.08 5.28 -10.62
N ALA A 27 -3.14 4.49 -10.12
CA ALA A 27 -2.56 3.37 -10.85
C ALA A 27 -3.52 2.15 -10.89
N SER A 28 -4.78 2.39 -11.27
CA SER A 28 -5.89 1.44 -11.30
C SER A 28 -7.02 2.00 -12.18
N ASN A 29 -8.10 1.22 -12.40
CA ASN A 29 -9.33 1.63 -13.10
C ASN A 29 -10.39 2.25 -12.17
N GLY A 30 -10.02 2.63 -10.96
CA GLY A 30 -10.92 3.22 -9.98
C GLY A 30 -10.17 3.72 -8.74
N LEU A 31 -10.92 3.95 -7.66
CA LEU A 31 -10.36 4.30 -6.35
C LEU A 31 -9.42 3.20 -5.85
N ILE A 32 -8.34 3.60 -5.17
CA ILE A 32 -7.41 2.65 -4.55
C ILE A 32 -7.87 2.28 -3.14
N TRP A 33 -7.30 1.21 -2.57
CA TRP A 33 -7.74 0.61 -1.32
C TRP A 33 -7.86 1.60 -0.15
N ILE A 34 -6.93 2.56 -0.03
CA ILE A 34 -6.94 3.51 1.08
C ILE A 34 -8.07 4.54 0.96
N GLU A 35 -8.47 4.87 -0.27
CA GLU A 35 -9.63 5.73 -0.53
C GLU A 35 -10.92 4.99 -0.18
N GLN A 36 -11.03 3.74 -0.60
CA GLN A 36 -12.20 2.90 -0.32
C GLN A 36 -12.35 2.63 1.20
N LEU A 37 -11.25 2.31 1.90
CA LEU A 37 -11.24 2.17 3.35
C LEU A 37 -11.61 3.50 4.06
N GLY A 38 -11.11 4.62 3.55
CA GLY A 38 -11.46 5.94 4.08
C GLY A 38 -12.96 6.22 3.97
N ASP A 39 -13.57 5.92 2.83
CA ASP A 39 -15.01 6.06 2.62
C ASP A 39 -15.81 5.13 3.56
N GLU A 40 -15.39 3.88 3.74
CA GLU A 40 -16.00 2.91 4.65
C GLU A 40 -15.97 3.37 6.11
N LEU A 41 -14.84 3.95 6.55
CA LEU A 41 -14.66 4.45 7.92
C LEU A 41 -15.19 5.88 8.13
N GLY A 42 -15.63 6.57 7.08
CA GLY A 42 -15.94 8.00 7.12
C GLY A 42 -14.72 8.87 7.47
N ALA A 43 -13.52 8.42 7.15
CA ALA A 43 -12.25 9.05 7.51
C ALA A 43 -11.73 9.96 6.39
N LEU A 44 -11.15 11.10 6.78
CA LEU A 44 -10.40 11.95 5.84
C LEU A 44 -9.05 11.32 5.52
N VAL A 45 -8.85 10.92 4.26
CA VAL A 45 -7.57 10.39 3.79
C VAL A 45 -6.61 11.53 3.42
N ARG A 46 -5.45 11.57 4.07
CA ARG A 46 -4.31 12.42 3.70
C ARG A 46 -3.19 11.56 3.13
N ASP A 47 -3.05 11.56 1.80
CA ASP A 47 -2.14 10.65 1.11
C ASP A 47 -0.79 11.30 0.79
N TYR A 48 0.28 10.67 1.27
CA TYR A 48 1.68 11.03 1.00
C TYR A 48 2.33 10.05 0.02
N ALA A 49 1.64 8.98 -0.37
CA ALA A 49 2.19 7.96 -1.24
C ALA A 49 2.48 8.50 -2.63
N ARG A 50 3.59 8.05 -3.20
CA ARG A 50 3.97 8.28 -4.58
C ARG A 50 4.23 6.94 -5.26
N GLY A 51 3.72 6.79 -6.49
CA GLY A 51 3.95 5.59 -7.28
C GLY A 51 5.45 5.34 -7.48
N GLY A 52 5.89 4.10 -7.25
CA GLY A 52 7.30 3.72 -7.36
C GLY A 52 8.14 3.97 -6.11
N ALA A 53 7.60 4.59 -5.05
CA ALA A 53 8.40 4.88 -3.86
C ALA A 53 8.93 3.61 -3.19
N ILE A 54 10.17 3.71 -2.71
CA ILE A 54 10.90 2.71 -1.92
C ILE A 54 11.01 3.17 -0.46
N VAL A 55 11.53 2.33 0.44
CA VAL A 55 11.77 2.77 1.81
C VAL A 55 12.90 3.80 1.86
N SER A 56 14.03 3.49 1.22
CA SER A 56 15.19 4.39 1.17
C SER A 56 15.97 4.19 -0.13
N SER A 57 16.11 5.28 -0.88
CA SER A 57 16.93 5.35 -2.10
C SER A 57 18.40 5.10 -1.88
N LYS A 58 18.89 5.31 -0.65
CA LYS A 58 20.28 5.01 -0.28
C LYS A 58 20.51 3.52 -0.04
N LEU A 59 19.55 2.83 0.59
CA LEU A 59 19.66 1.40 0.93
C LEU A 59 19.34 0.51 -0.26
N THR A 60 18.35 0.90 -1.06
CA THR A 60 17.94 0.18 -2.24
C THR A 60 17.88 1.12 -3.45
N PRO A 61 19.03 1.43 -4.07
CA PRO A 61 19.08 2.36 -5.19
C PRO A 61 18.17 1.92 -6.34
N PRO A 62 17.20 2.76 -6.75
CA PRO A 62 16.29 2.45 -7.84
C PRO A 62 16.97 2.67 -9.19
N ALA A 63 16.47 2.01 -10.24
CA ALA A 63 17.01 2.16 -11.60
C ALA A 63 16.73 3.55 -12.24
N LYS A 64 15.79 4.29 -11.68
CA LYS A 64 15.44 5.68 -12.02
C LYS A 64 15.18 6.40 -10.71
N GLU A 65 15.41 7.72 -10.69
CA GLU A 65 15.08 8.55 -9.54
C GLU A 65 13.63 8.32 -9.11
N GLN A 66 13.45 8.02 -7.83
CA GLN A 66 12.17 7.74 -7.18
C GLN A 66 12.20 8.41 -5.82
N SER A 67 11.04 8.90 -5.37
CA SER A 67 10.89 9.33 -3.98
C SER A 67 10.97 8.14 -3.04
N ASP A 68 11.12 8.40 -1.75
CA ASP A 68 11.17 7.36 -0.73
C ASP A 68 10.40 7.73 0.54
N MET A 69 10.28 6.76 1.44
CA MET A 69 9.56 6.95 2.71
C MET A 69 10.19 8.07 3.54
N ILE A 70 11.51 8.22 3.50
CA ILE A 70 12.23 9.27 4.25
C ILE A 70 11.77 10.65 3.80
N GLU A 71 11.71 10.90 2.48
CA GLU A 71 11.15 12.16 1.93
C GLU A 71 9.70 12.36 2.40
N HIS A 72 8.86 11.33 2.31
CA HIS A 72 7.44 11.45 2.63
C HIS A 72 7.18 11.72 4.12
N VAL A 73 7.92 11.07 5.01
CA VAL A 73 7.85 11.32 6.46
C VAL A 73 8.37 12.72 6.77
N GLN A 74 9.46 13.16 6.14
CA GLN A 74 9.96 14.52 6.33
C GLN A 74 8.91 15.58 5.93
N VAL A 75 8.23 15.40 4.78
CA VAL A 75 7.14 16.30 4.37
C VAL A 75 6.02 16.35 5.42
N PHE A 76 5.62 15.21 5.99
CA PHE A 76 4.62 15.18 7.06
C PHE A 76 5.08 15.93 8.31
N LEU A 77 6.33 15.73 8.74
CA LEU A 77 6.90 16.37 9.93
C LEU A 77 7.01 17.90 9.75
N ASP A 78 7.46 18.34 8.59
CA ASP A 78 7.65 19.76 8.27
C ASP A 78 6.33 20.55 8.27
N GLN A 79 5.22 19.88 7.98
CA GLN A 79 3.89 20.48 8.01
C GLN A 79 3.38 20.77 9.42
N LYS A 80 3.96 20.14 10.45
CA LYS A 80 3.56 20.32 11.86
C LYS A 80 2.05 20.19 12.06
N ASN A 81 1.47 19.17 11.43
CA ASN A 81 0.04 18.90 11.48
C ASN A 81 -0.44 18.79 12.93
N GLN A 82 -1.63 19.34 13.23
CA GLN A 82 -2.31 19.02 14.49
C GLN A 82 -2.92 17.62 14.37
N ILE A 83 -2.46 16.70 15.22
CA ILE A 83 -2.85 15.30 15.20
C ILE A 83 -3.77 15.05 16.39
N ASP A 84 -5.00 14.62 16.12
CA ASP A 84 -5.85 14.04 17.15
C ASP A 84 -5.45 12.58 17.34
N ALA A 85 -4.75 12.29 18.43
CA ALA A 85 -4.25 10.95 18.71
C ALA A 85 -5.37 9.91 18.90
N ALA A 86 -6.58 10.33 19.28
CA ALA A 86 -7.70 9.42 19.53
C ALA A 86 -8.37 8.94 18.23
N SER A 87 -8.27 9.71 17.15
CA SER A 87 -8.99 9.44 15.90
C SER A 87 -8.10 9.38 14.66
N SER A 88 -6.80 9.66 14.78
CA SER A 88 -5.86 9.62 13.64
C SER A 88 -5.11 8.30 13.59
N ILE A 89 -4.95 7.75 12.38
CA ILE A 89 -4.22 6.52 12.09
C ILE A 89 -3.20 6.77 10.99
N ALA A 90 -1.95 6.31 11.18
CA ALA A 90 -0.96 6.24 10.11
C ALA A 90 -0.97 4.86 9.44
N MET A 91 -1.29 4.82 8.15
CA MET A 91 -1.29 3.61 7.32
C MET A 91 -0.03 3.56 6.46
N ILE A 92 0.87 2.61 6.71
CA ILE A 92 2.22 2.56 6.13
C ILE A 92 2.36 1.33 5.21
N CYS A 93 2.53 1.55 3.90
CA CYS A 93 2.69 0.46 2.92
C CYS A 93 3.85 0.76 1.96
N TYR A 94 5.00 0.14 2.21
CA TYR A 94 6.23 0.23 1.41
C TYR A 94 6.86 -1.16 1.22
N GLY A 95 7.96 -1.25 0.47
CA GLY A 95 8.76 -2.47 0.33
C GLY A 95 8.58 -3.21 -0.99
N ILE A 96 7.47 -3.04 -1.71
CA ILE A 96 7.27 -3.72 -3.01
C ILE A 96 8.32 -3.29 -4.05
N ASN A 97 8.62 -1.99 -4.13
CA ASN A 97 9.61 -1.45 -5.05
C ASN A 97 11.05 -1.73 -4.57
N ASP A 98 11.27 -1.84 -3.26
CA ASP A 98 12.54 -2.32 -2.69
C ASP A 98 12.80 -3.75 -3.16
N GLY A 99 11.80 -4.63 -3.06
CA GLY A 99 11.88 -6.01 -3.55
C GLY A 99 12.21 -6.08 -5.05
N VAL A 100 11.53 -5.30 -5.89
CA VAL A 100 11.84 -5.23 -7.33
C VAL A 100 13.27 -4.77 -7.59
N SER A 101 13.71 -3.72 -6.90
CA SER A 101 15.05 -3.17 -7.06
C SER A 101 16.14 -4.08 -6.50
N ALA A 102 15.87 -4.80 -5.40
CA ALA A 102 16.75 -5.81 -4.83
C ALA A 102 16.90 -7.01 -5.76
N SER A 103 15.79 -7.57 -6.29
CA SER A 103 15.83 -8.69 -7.23
C SER A 103 16.63 -8.36 -8.49
N ARG A 104 16.48 -7.15 -9.05
CA ARG A 104 17.26 -6.72 -10.22
C ARG A 104 18.77 -6.67 -9.97
N ARG A 105 19.18 -6.45 -8.72
CA ARG A 105 20.59 -6.40 -8.29
C ARG A 105 21.10 -7.74 -7.76
N GLY A 106 20.28 -8.79 -7.74
CA GLY A 106 20.62 -10.08 -7.16
C GLY A 106 20.72 -10.06 -5.62
N ALA A 107 20.14 -9.07 -4.95
CA ALA A 107 20.09 -9.02 -3.49
C ALA A 107 19.04 -10.01 -2.95
N THR A 108 19.36 -10.64 -1.82
CA THR A 108 18.55 -11.72 -1.22
C THR A 108 17.86 -11.31 0.09
N SER A 109 18.03 -10.07 0.52
CA SER A 109 17.47 -9.55 1.78
C SER A 109 17.04 -8.09 1.63
N LEU A 110 16.06 -7.70 2.45
CA LEU A 110 15.55 -6.33 2.59
C LEU A 110 15.68 -5.83 4.04
N SER A 111 16.52 -6.45 4.86
CA SER A 111 16.58 -6.20 6.31
C SER A 111 16.87 -4.74 6.67
N SER A 112 17.78 -4.09 5.95
CA SER A 112 18.05 -2.66 6.18
C SER A 112 16.87 -1.77 5.78
N SER A 113 16.17 -2.08 4.69
CA SER A 113 14.93 -1.36 4.34
C SER A 113 13.84 -1.59 5.41
N ALA A 114 13.73 -2.80 5.96
CA ALA A 114 12.75 -3.09 7.02
C ALA A 114 13.06 -2.30 8.31
N GLN A 115 14.34 -2.23 8.70
CA GLN A 115 14.79 -1.44 9.85
C GLN A 115 14.52 0.06 9.65
N GLU A 116 14.82 0.58 8.46
CA GLU A 116 14.55 1.99 8.13
C GLU A 116 13.05 2.30 8.19
N LEU A 117 12.19 1.40 7.71
CA LEU A 117 10.73 1.57 7.82
C LEU A 117 10.30 1.73 9.29
N ILE A 118 10.88 0.94 10.20
CA ILE A 118 10.61 1.06 11.63
C ILE A 118 11.13 2.36 12.21
N SER A 119 12.34 2.81 11.83
CA SER A 119 12.87 4.12 12.24
C SER A 119 11.99 5.27 11.76
N GLN A 120 11.51 5.24 10.52
CA GLN A 120 10.58 6.24 10.00
C GLN A 120 9.20 6.17 10.69
N THR A 121 8.76 4.97 11.09
CA THR A 121 7.54 4.79 11.90
C THR A 121 7.69 5.40 13.29
N GLU A 122 8.86 5.24 13.92
CA GLU A 122 9.17 5.87 15.20
C GLU A 122 9.10 7.39 15.14
N LEU A 123 9.58 8.01 14.05
CA LEU A 123 9.48 9.46 13.86
C LEU A 123 8.02 9.94 13.80
N LEU A 124 7.14 9.19 13.14
CA LEU A 124 5.70 9.50 13.12
C LEU A 124 5.08 9.38 14.52
N ILE A 125 5.49 8.38 15.31
CA ILE A 125 5.06 8.22 16.70
C ILE A 125 5.53 9.40 17.56
N GLN A 126 6.79 9.80 17.44
CA GLN A 126 7.36 10.96 18.14
C GLN A 126 6.66 12.27 17.75
N ALA A 127 6.11 12.36 16.54
CA ALA A 127 5.31 13.49 16.09
C ALA A 127 3.88 13.51 16.66
N GLY A 128 3.45 12.46 17.37
CA GLY A 128 2.15 12.40 18.06
C GLY A 128 1.16 11.39 17.49
N ILE A 129 1.52 10.63 16.46
CA ILE A 129 0.70 9.51 15.97
C ILE A 129 0.69 8.40 17.02
N GLN A 130 -0.49 8.01 17.50
CA GLN A 130 -0.62 6.89 18.46
C GLN A 130 -1.16 5.61 17.83
N ASN A 131 -1.88 5.67 16.71
CA ASN A 131 -2.38 4.48 16.02
C ASN A 131 -1.60 4.26 14.72
N VAL A 132 -0.88 3.14 14.64
CA VAL A 132 -0.01 2.82 13.50
C VAL A 132 -0.41 1.48 12.89
N VAL A 133 -0.59 1.46 11.59
CA VAL A 133 -0.90 0.22 10.86
C VAL A 133 0.13 0.06 9.77
N VAL A 134 0.92 -1.01 9.84
CA VAL A 134 1.86 -1.35 8.77
C VAL A 134 1.29 -2.47 7.94
N LEU A 135 1.35 -2.31 6.62
CA LEU A 135 0.82 -3.27 5.66
C LEU A 135 1.97 -3.92 4.91
N SER A 136 1.93 -5.25 4.80
CA SER A 136 2.93 -5.97 4.01
C SER A 136 2.82 -5.64 2.52
N PRO A 137 3.89 -5.80 1.73
CA PRO A 137 3.82 -5.63 0.29
C PRO A 137 2.71 -6.51 -0.32
N PRO A 138 1.84 -5.96 -1.20
CA PRO A 138 0.70 -6.68 -1.79
C PRO A 138 1.15 -7.59 -2.95
N LYS A 139 2.02 -8.56 -2.64
CA LYS A 139 2.58 -9.52 -3.58
C LYS A 139 3.22 -10.69 -2.84
N ALA A 140 3.14 -11.89 -3.42
CA ALA A 140 3.93 -13.03 -2.96
C ALA A 140 5.39 -12.94 -3.46
N SER A 141 6.36 -13.01 -2.55
CA SER A 141 7.80 -12.98 -2.85
C SER A 141 8.60 -13.64 -1.73
N GLY A 142 9.69 -14.35 -2.07
CA GLY A 142 10.61 -14.93 -1.08
C GLY A 142 11.41 -13.91 -0.27
N LEU A 143 11.44 -12.63 -0.68
CA LEU A 143 12.10 -11.55 0.07
C LEU A 143 11.26 -11.00 1.22
N PHE A 144 9.94 -11.15 1.16
CA PHE A 144 9.05 -10.51 2.13
C PHE A 144 8.91 -11.22 3.49
N PRO A 145 9.11 -12.54 3.65
CA PRO A 145 9.06 -13.16 4.98
C PRO A 145 10.02 -12.53 5.99
N GLU A 146 11.28 -12.32 5.62
CA GLU A 146 12.27 -11.66 6.49
C GLU A 146 11.89 -10.20 6.76
N PHE A 147 11.55 -9.45 5.71
CA PHE A 147 11.14 -8.05 5.78
C PHE A 147 9.95 -7.85 6.74
N ASN A 148 8.90 -8.66 6.57
CA ASN A 148 7.68 -8.64 7.37
C ASN A 148 7.96 -9.00 8.83
N ASN A 149 8.82 -10.00 9.09
CA ASN A 149 9.16 -10.40 10.45
C ASN A 149 9.96 -9.33 11.20
N ILE A 150 10.87 -8.62 10.53
CA ILE A 150 11.60 -7.50 11.13
C ILE A 150 10.63 -6.38 11.51
N ILE A 151 9.69 -6.05 10.63
CA ILE A 151 8.68 -5.02 10.91
C ILE A 151 7.79 -5.42 12.07
N TRP A 152 7.26 -6.64 12.08
CA TRP A 152 6.42 -7.14 13.18
C TRP A 152 7.11 -7.06 14.53
N ASN A 153 8.38 -7.48 14.60
CA ASN A 153 9.16 -7.41 15.83
C ASN A 153 9.48 -5.96 16.20
N GLY A 154 9.79 -5.10 15.23
CA GLY A 154 10.01 -3.68 15.45
C GLY A 154 8.79 -2.97 16.04
N LEU A 155 7.59 -3.24 15.52
CA LEU A 155 6.34 -2.68 16.06
C LEU A 155 6.08 -3.11 17.51
N LYS A 156 6.31 -4.38 17.84
CA LYS A 156 6.25 -4.86 19.24
C LYS A 156 7.25 -4.14 20.14
N SER A 157 8.48 -3.91 19.66
CA SER A 157 9.49 -3.16 20.40
C SER A 157 9.07 -1.70 20.61
N LEU A 158 8.52 -1.04 19.59
CA LEU A 158 7.99 0.32 19.71
C LEU A 158 6.85 0.40 20.73
N LYS A 159 5.92 -0.58 20.76
CA LYS A 159 4.85 -0.65 21.76
C LYS A 159 5.40 -0.83 23.18
N ALA A 160 6.43 -1.67 23.35
CA ALA A 160 7.07 -1.87 24.65
C ALA A 160 7.76 -0.60 25.16
N GLN A 161 8.34 0.20 24.26
CA GLN A 161 9.00 1.47 24.58
C GLN A 161 8.01 2.62 24.77
N THR A 162 6.89 2.61 24.03
CA THR A 162 5.86 3.65 24.04
C THR A 162 4.48 3.01 24.27
N PRO A 163 4.10 2.69 25.53
CA PRO A 163 2.89 1.91 25.82
C PRO A 163 1.57 2.52 25.33
N SER A 164 1.54 3.83 25.08
CA SER A 164 0.37 4.55 24.57
C SER A 164 0.05 4.26 23.11
N ILE A 165 1.00 3.82 22.29
CA ILE A 165 0.70 3.53 20.89
C ILE A 165 -0.16 2.28 20.76
N GLN A 166 -1.04 2.21 19.78
CA GLN A 166 -1.64 0.98 19.29
C GLN A 166 -1.04 0.68 17.93
N PHE A 167 -0.84 -0.61 17.64
CA PHE A 167 -0.39 -1.01 16.32
C PHE A 167 -1.13 -2.23 15.80
N ALA A 168 -1.29 -2.27 14.48
CA ALA A 168 -1.77 -3.43 13.76
C ALA A 168 -0.83 -3.74 12.58
N TYR A 169 -0.89 -5.00 12.13
CA TYR A 169 -0.15 -5.44 10.95
C TYR A 169 -1.11 -6.11 9.97
N VAL A 170 -1.21 -5.58 8.76
CA VAL A 170 -2.10 -6.11 7.71
C VAL A 170 -1.26 -6.92 6.73
N ASP A 171 -1.49 -8.23 6.66
CA ASP A 171 -0.70 -9.10 5.78
C ASP A 171 -1.33 -9.26 4.38
N PHE A 172 -1.05 -8.31 3.49
CA PHE A 172 -1.42 -8.44 2.08
C PHE A 172 -0.64 -9.54 1.34
N SER A 173 0.56 -9.92 1.78
CA SER A 173 1.29 -11.06 1.20
C SER A 173 0.48 -12.37 1.37
N ALA A 174 -0.18 -12.56 2.51
CA ALA A 174 -1.10 -13.67 2.72
C ALA A 174 -2.34 -13.59 1.81
N LEU A 175 -2.99 -12.43 1.73
CA LEU A 175 -4.13 -12.20 0.83
C LEU A 175 -3.77 -12.52 -0.63
N TYR A 176 -2.66 -11.99 -1.13
CA TYR A 176 -2.22 -12.25 -2.50
C TYR A 176 -1.77 -13.69 -2.73
N SER A 177 -1.20 -14.35 -1.72
CA SER A 177 -0.88 -15.78 -1.82
C SER A 177 -2.15 -16.61 -1.98
N ALA A 178 -3.20 -16.30 -1.21
CA ALA A 178 -4.49 -16.97 -1.31
C ALA A 178 -5.16 -16.75 -2.67
N ILE A 179 -5.17 -15.50 -3.17
CA ILE A 179 -5.71 -15.19 -4.50
C ILE A 179 -4.96 -15.94 -5.61
N ASN A 180 -3.64 -16.03 -5.56
CA ASN A 180 -2.87 -16.74 -6.57
C ASN A 180 -3.05 -18.27 -6.49
N ALA A 181 -3.31 -18.81 -5.30
CA ALA A 181 -3.53 -20.24 -5.12
C ALA A 181 -4.91 -20.68 -5.61
N ASP A 182 -5.95 -19.89 -5.33
CA ASP A 182 -7.32 -20.17 -5.77
C ASP A 182 -8.09 -18.88 -6.10
N PRO A 183 -7.86 -18.29 -7.28
CA PRO A 183 -8.48 -17.02 -7.66
C PRO A 183 -10.01 -17.08 -7.70
N GLN A 184 -10.58 -18.26 -7.99
CA GLN A 184 -12.04 -18.45 -8.10
C GLN A 184 -12.73 -18.57 -6.74
N SER A 185 -11.99 -18.78 -5.65
CA SER A 185 -12.54 -18.73 -4.30
C SER A 185 -12.96 -17.32 -3.86
N PHE A 186 -12.48 -16.28 -4.56
CA PHE A 186 -12.84 -14.89 -4.34
C PHE A 186 -13.96 -14.46 -5.30
N GLY A 187 -14.89 -13.61 -4.85
CA GLY A 187 -15.96 -13.09 -5.71
C GLY A 187 -17.20 -13.97 -5.86
N GLN A 188 -17.49 -14.85 -4.88
CA GLN A 188 -18.76 -15.61 -4.83
C GLN A 188 -19.98 -14.69 -4.61
N ASP A 189 -19.77 -13.51 -4.00
CA ASP A 189 -20.78 -12.46 -3.83
C ASP A 189 -20.44 -11.24 -4.70
N PHE A 190 -21.46 -10.56 -5.25
CA PHE A 190 -21.37 -9.44 -6.21
C PHE A 190 -20.52 -8.22 -5.75
N LEU A 191 -20.01 -8.22 -4.52
CA LEU A 191 -19.20 -7.16 -3.94
C LEU A 191 -17.71 -7.29 -4.26
N TYR A 192 -17.23 -8.46 -4.69
CA TYR A 192 -15.79 -8.71 -4.91
C TYR A 192 -15.47 -9.18 -6.32
N ALA A 193 -14.21 -8.98 -6.70
CA ALA A 193 -13.68 -9.46 -7.96
C ALA A 193 -13.80 -10.99 -8.05
N ARG A 194 -14.38 -11.49 -9.14
CA ARG A 194 -14.37 -12.91 -9.50
C ARG A 194 -13.24 -13.15 -10.48
N TYR A 195 -12.06 -13.48 -9.96
CA TYR A 195 -10.86 -13.58 -10.79
C TYR A 195 -10.94 -14.79 -11.74
N GLU A 196 -11.01 -14.51 -13.03
CA GLU A 196 -10.77 -15.48 -14.10
C GLU A 196 -9.29 -15.50 -14.51
N SER A 197 -8.54 -14.44 -14.21
CA SER A 197 -7.12 -14.33 -14.48
C SER A 197 -6.36 -13.56 -13.41
N ALA A 198 -5.20 -14.07 -13.00
CA ALA A 198 -4.25 -13.35 -12.14
C ALA A 198 -3.35 -12.36 -12.92
N GLU A 199 -3.55 -12.23 -14.24
CA GLU A 199 -2.81 -11.31 -15.11
C GLU A 199 -3.41 -9.89 -15.09
N SER A 200 -2.88 -9.03 -15.96
CA SER A 200 -3.38 -7.66 -16.16
C SER A 200 -4.36 -7.56 -17.33
N CYS A 201 -5.44 -6.81 -17.14
CA CYS A 201 -6.40 -6.48 -18.21
C CYS A 201 -5.75 -5.68 -19.35
N LEU A 202 -4.86 -4.73 -19.01
CA LEU A 202 -4.07 -3.94 -19.94
C LEU A 202 -2.68 -4.53 -20.13
N LYS A 203 -2.16 -4.41 -21.35
CA LYS A 203 -0.80 -4.81 -21.71
C LYS A 203 0.26 -3.76 -21.34
N SER A 204 -0.16 -2.52 -21.13
CA SER A 204 0.72 -1.39 -20.84
C SER A 204 0.16 -0.54 -19.71
N ALA A 205 1.04 0.11 -18.94
CA ALA A 205 0.66 1.10 -17.92
C ALA A 205 0.40 2.50 -18.49
N THR A 206 0.56 2.68 -19.81
CA THR A 206 0.47 3.99 -20.49
C THR A 206 -0.40 3.99 -21.74
N SER A 207 -1.05 2.88 -22.09
CA SER A 207 -1.96 2.79 -23.24
C SER A 207 -3.15 1.89 -22.90
N LEU A 208 -4.31 2.22 -23.45
CA LEU A 208 -5.54 1.43 -23.40
C LEU A 208 -5.61 0.39 -24.54
N ASP A 209 -4.64 0.38 -25.44
CA ASP A 209 -4.63 -0.53 -26.60
C ASP A 209 -4.57 -2.00 -26.17
N GLY A 210 -5.52 -2.78 -26.68
CA GLY A 210 -5.63 -4.19 -26.38
C GLY A 210 -6.11 -4.49 -24.95
N ALA A 211 -6.84 -3.55 -24.33
CA ALA A 211 -7.56 -3.79 -23.08
C ALA A 211 -8.50 -5.00 -23.19
N CYS A 212 -8.61 -5.75 -22.10
CA CYS A 212 -9.65 -6.76 -21.94
C CYS A 212 -11.05 -6.13 -21.98
N GLN A 213 -12.08 -6.94 -22.28
CA GLN A 213 -13.47 -6.47 -22.31
C GLN A 213 -14.04 -6.24 -20.91
N ASN A 214 -13.63 -7.05 -19.92
CA ASN A 214 -14.12 -6.97 -18.55
C ASN A 214 -12.94 -6.93 -17.56
N PRO A 215 -12.54 -5.76 -17.04
CA PRO A 215 -11.44 -5.66 -16.08
C PRO A 215 -11.77 -6.27 -14.72
N ASP A 216 -13.04 -6.47 -14.38
CA ASP A 216 -13.47 -6.90 -13.04
C ASP A 216 -13.18 -8.39 -12.78
N VAL A 217 -12.83 -9.16 -13.82
CA VAL A 217 -12.39 -10.57 -13.71
C VAL A 217 -10.87 -10.75 -13.70
N TYR A 218 -10.10 -9.66 -13.68
CA TYR A 218 -8.64 -9.71 -13.61
C TYR A 218 -8.15 -9.29 -12.23
N LEU A 219 -7.00 -9.83 -11.79
CA LEU A 219 -6.36 -9.37 -10.56
C LEU A 219 -5.78 -7.96 -10.70
N TYR A 220 -5.15 -7.70 -11.85
CA TYR A 220 -4.50 -6.44 -12.17
C TYR A 220 -5.22 -5.69 -13.29
N TYR A 221 -5.27 -4.36 -13.19
CA TYR A 221 -5.80 -3.54 -14.28
C TYR A 221 -4.68 -3.18 -15.28
N ILE A 222 -3.67 -2.46 -14.81
CA ILE A 222 -2.40 -2.23 -15.52
C ILE A 222 -1.34 -3.22 -15.01
N PRO A 223 -0.27 -3.47 -15.79
CA PRO A 223 0.80 -4.38 -15.37
C PRO A 223 1.28 -4.16 -13.93
N ASN A 224 1.12 -5.19 -13.09
CA ASN A 224 1.48 -5.24 -11.67
C ASN A 224 0.72 -4.27 -10.74
N HIS A 225 -0.39 -3.64 -11.17
CA HIS A 225 -1.19 -2.80 -10.28
C HIS A 225 -2.64 -3.28 -10.21
N PRO A 226 -3.20 -3.45 -8.99
CA PRO A 226 -4.49 -4.09 -8.82
C PRO A 226 -5.62 -3.31 -9.48
N GLN A 227 -6.67 -4.00 -9.91
CA GLN A 227 -7.90 -3.33 -10.32
C GLN A 227 -8.74 -2.89 -9.10
N LYS A 228 -9.75 -2.05 -9.34
CA LYS A 228 -10.55 -1.38 -8.29
C LYS A 228 -11.22 -2.32 -7.29
N LEU A 229 -11.74 -3.47 -7.71
CA LEU A 229 -12.37 -4.47 -6.83
C LEU A 229 -11.32 -5.25 -6.03
N THR A 230 -10.13 -5.50 -6.59
CA THR A 230 -8.98 -5.99 -5.81
C THR A 230 -8.61 -4.98 -4.73
N HIS A 231 -8.62 -3.67 -5.05
CA HIS A 231 -8.45 -2.62 -4.04
C HIS A 231 -9.55 -2.62 -2.98
N GLY A 232 -10.79 -2.89 -3.33
CA GLY A 232 -11.88 -3.06 -2.36
C GLY A 232 -11.67 -4.26 -1.44
N LEU A 233 -11.22 -5.40 -1.98
CA LEU A 233 -10.86 -6.55 -1.17
C LEU A 233 -9.68 -6.25 -0.22
N MET A 234 -8.70 -5.46 -0.66
CA MET A 234 -7.61 -5.00 0.21
C MET A 234 -8.10 -4.06 1.32
N ALA A 235 -9.06 -3.17 1.02
CA ALA A 235 -9.67 -2.29 2.01
C ALA A 235 -10.41 -3.09 3.08
N GLN A 236 -11.27 -4.02 2.66
CA GLN A 236 -11.99 -4.90 3.59
C GLN A 236 -11.05 -5.75 4.43
N TRP A 237 -9.99 -6.31 3.83
CA TRP A 237 -9.01 -7.10 4.58
C TRP A 237 -8.35 -6.25 5.68
N ALA A 238 -8.02 -5.00 5.38
CA ALA A 238 -7.53 -4.06 6.39
C ALA A 238 -8.61 -3.76 7.45
N ASP A 239 -9.85 -3.47 7.06
CA ASP A 239 -10.96 -3.20 7.98
C ASP A 239 -11.22 -4.36 8.94
N VAL A 240 -11.22 -5.60 8.45
CA VAL A 240 -11.35 -6.80 9.29
C VAL A 240 -10.22 -6.90 10.32
N VAL A 241 -8.98 -6.60 9.92
CA VAL A 241 -7.86 -6.56 10.87
C VAL A 241 -8.09 -5.48 11.92
N LEU A 242 -8.44 -4.26 11.52
CA LEU A 242 -8.67 -3.14 12.44
C LEU A 242 -9.82 -3.40 13.41
N SER A 243 -10.89 -4.02 12.94
CA SER A 243 -12.06 -4.37 13.74
C SER A 243 -11.80 -5.50 14.75
N ASN A 244 -10.79 -6.34 14.51
CA ASN A 244 -10.41 -7.45 15.40
C ASN A 244 -9.20 -7.12 16.29
N CYS A 245 -8.53 -5.99 16.08
CA CYS A 245 -7.48 -5.50 16.95
C CYS A 245 -8.09 -4.87 18.22
N THR A 246 -8.30 -5.69 19.25
CA THR A 246 -8.72 -5.26 20.60
C THR A 246 -7.55 -4.98 21.52
#